data_AF-A0A537WD08-F1
#
_entry.id   AF-A0A537WD08-F1
#
_cell.length_a   1.000
_cell.length_b   1.000
_cell.length_c   1.000
_cell.angle_alpha   90.00
_cell.angle_beta   90.00
_cell.angle_gamma   90.00
#
_symmetry.space_group_name_H-M   'P 1'
#
loop_
_entity.id
_entity.type
_entity.pdbx_description
1 polymer ?
#
loop_
_entity_poly.entity_id
_entity_poly.type
_entity_poly.pdbx_seq_one_letter_code
_entity_poly.pdbx_strand_id
1 'polypeptide(L)' 'KGAILAGKHPERVIEKAVERMVPRGPLGRRVMRNLRVYAGPEHPHVAQSPEPLDIAAMNRKNVRA' A
#
# COMPACT_ATOMS: atom_id res chain seq x y z
N LYS A 1 3.51 5.30 -22.88
CA LYS A 1 4.26 4.66 -21.77
C LYS A 1 3.37 4.60 -20.53
N GLY A 2 2.60 3.52 -20.35
CA GLY A 2 1.70 3.32 -19.20
C GLY A 2 1.57 1.84 -18.79
N ALA A 3 2.43 0.98 -19.33
CA ALA A 3 2.31 -0.48 -19.24
C ALA A 3 2.51 -1.04 -17.82
N ILE A 4 2.94 -0.22 -16.85
CA ILE A 4 3.21 -0.66 -15.47
C ILE A 4 1.94 -0.58 -14.60
N LEU A 5 1.02 0.36 -14.87
CA LEU A 5 -0.25 0.50 -14.13
C LEU A 5 -1.35 -0.44 -14.64
N ALA A 6 -1.32 -0.79 -15.93
CA ALA A 6 -2.29 -1.69 -16.58
C ALA A 6 -1.67 -3.04 -17.02
N GLY A 7 -0.49 -3.37 -16.48
CA GLY A 7 0.18 -4.64 -16.76
C GLY A 7 -0.51 -5.82 -16.09
N LYS A 8 0.03 -7.03 -16.28
CA LYS A 8 -0.49 -8.27 -15.68
C LYS A 8 -0.53 -8.29 -14.14
N HIS A 9 0.19 -7.35 -13.49
CA HIS A 9 0.39 -7.30 -12.05
C HIS A 9 0.41 -5.83 -11.55
N PRO A 10 -0.74 -5.14 -11.54
CA PRO A 10 -0.83 -3.75 -11.09
C PRO A 10 -0.35 -3.56 -9.64
N GLU A 11 -0.49 -4.57 -8.79
CA GLU A 11 -0.10 -4.57 -7.37
C GLU A 11 1.40 -4.29 -7.16
N ARG A 12 2.26 -4.71 -8.09
CA ARG A 12 3.72 -4.60 -7.95
C ARG A 12 4.21 -3.17 -7.94
N VAL A 13 3.47 -2.23 -8.52
CA VAL A 13 3.86 -0.81 -8.54
C VAL A 13 3.90 -0.27 -7.11
N ILE A 14 2.84 -0.54 -6.34
CA ILE A 14 2.72 -0.09 -4.96
C ILE A 14 3.68 -0.87 -4.07
N GLU A 15 3.76 -2.19 -4.23
CA GLU A 15 4.70 -3.03 -3.47
C GLU A 15 6.16 -2.55 -3.63
N LYS A 16 6.58 -2.25 -4.86
CA LYS A 16 7.94 -1.74 -5.14
C LYS A 16 8.16 -0.32 -4.63
N ALA A 17 7.14 0.53 -4.61
CA ALA A 17 7.24 1.85 -4.01
C ALA A 17 7.50 1.73 -2.50
N VAL A 18 6.74 0.90 -1.81
CA VAL A 18 6.90 0.66 -0.36
C VAL A 18 8.24 -0.01 -0.06
N GLU A 19 8.66 -1.01 -0.84
CA GLU A 19 9.96 -1.68 -0.66
C GLU A 19 11.14 -0.68 -0.69
N ARG A 20 11.06 0.37 -1.51
CA ARG A 20 12.11 1.40 -1.60
C ARG A 20 12.11 2.37 -0.41
N MET A 21 11.01 2.45 0.34
CA MET A 21 10.89 3.29 1.54
C MET A 21 11.35 2.56 2.82
N VAL A 22 11.46 1.23 2.78
CA VAL A 22 11.81 0.41 3.95
C VAL A 22 13.31 0.08 3.96
N PRO A 23 13.99 0.08 5.13
CA PRO A 23 15.39 -0.33 5.22
C PRO A 23 15.63 -1.76 4.73
N ARG A 24 16.67 -1.95 3.92
CA ARG A 24 17.04 -3.28 3.41
C ARG A 24 17.65 -4.12 4.54
N GLY A 25 17.10 -5.31 4.74
CA GLY A 25 17.62 -6.27 5.72
C GLY A 25 16.59 -7.28 6.20
N PRO A 26 16.93 -8.12 7.19
CA PRO A 26 15.99 -9.07 7.78
C PRO A 26 14.73 -8.40 8.32
N LEU A 27 14.86 -7.22 8.93
CA LEU A 27 13.73 -6.44 9.43
C LEU A 27 12.84 -5.95 8.29
N GLY A 28 13.42 -5.39 7.22
CA GLY A 28 12.65 -4.95 6.06
C GLY A 28 11.82 -6.08 5.44
N ARG A 29 12.40 -7.29 5.33
CA ARG A 29 11.64 -8.46 4.87
C ARG A 29 10.49 -8.84 5.80
N ARG A 30 10.63 -8.66 7.11
CA ARG A 30 9.52 -8.89 8.07
C ARG A 30 8.43 -7.84 7.88
N VAL A 31 8.79 -6.57 7.73
CA VAL A 31 7.84 -5.48 7.47
C VAL A 31 7.07 -5.71 6.17
N MET A 32 7.77 -6.06 5.09
CA MET A 32 7.14 -6.31 3.80
C MET A 32 6.17 -7.51 3.82
N ARG A 33 6.37 -8.50 4.70
CA ARG A 33 5.41 -9.62 4.87
C ARG A 33 4.08 -9.19 5.48
N ASN A 34 4.04 -8.05 6.17
CA ASN A 34 2.79 -7.52 6.75
C ASN A 34 1.98 -6.71 5.72
N LEU A 35 2.59 -6.29 4.61
CA LEU A 35 1.94 -5.52 3.56
C LEU A 35 1.08 -6.44 2.68
N ARG A 36 -0.21 -6.13 2.56
CA ARG A 36 -1.13 -6.77 1.60
C ARG A 36 -1.63 -5.70 0.62
N VAL A 37 -1.40 -5.90 -0.67
CA VAL A 37 -1.84 -5.00 -1.75
C VAL A 37 -2.81 -5.76 -2.64
N TYR A 38 -3.98 -5.18 -2.89
CA TYR A 38 -5.02 -5.73 -3.74
C TYR A 38 -5.25 -4.82 -4.94
N ALA A 39 -5.44 -5.42 -6.12
CA ALA A 39 -5.68 -4.66 -7.35
C ALA A 39 -7.11 -4.10 -7.44
N GLY A 40 -8.06 -4.77 -6.79
CA GLY A 40 -9.47 -4.40 -6.76
C GLY A 40 -9.89 -3.76 -5.43
N PRO A 41 -11.16 -3.34 -5.32
CA PRO A 41 -11.71 -2.73 -4.11
C PRO A 41 -11.89 -3.74 -2.96
N GLU A 42 -11.90 -5.03 -3.26
CA GLU A 42 -12.19 -6.10 -2.30
C GLU A 42 -10.92 -6.68 -1.67
N HIS A 43 -11.02 -7.08 -0.39
CA HIS A 43 -9.98 -7.81 0.32
C HIS A 43 -10.56 -8.98 1.16
N PRO A 44 -9.86 -10.10 1.31
CA PRO A 44 -10.33 -11.26 2.08
C PRO A 44 -10.24 -11.08 3.62
N HIS A 45 -9.82 -9.92 4.11
CA HIS A 45 -9.53 -9.68 5.53
C HIS A 45 -10.73 -9.29 6.39
N VAL A 46 -11.94 -9.71 6.01
CA VAL A 46 -13.18 -9.36 6.73
C VAL A 46 -13.15 -9.83 8.19
N ALA A 47 -12.59 -11.01 8.46
CA ALA A 47 -12.49 -11.55 9.83
C ALA A 47 -11.59 -10.72 10.76
N GLN A 48 -10.67 -9.91 10.23
CA GLN A 48 -9.75 -9.09 11.03
C GLN A 48 -10.35 -7.74 11.43
N SER A 49 -11.56 -7.42 10.96
CA SER A 49 -12.25 -6.14 11.21
C SER A 49 -11.34 -4.92 11.02
N PRO A 50 -10.76 -4.72 9.82
CA PRO A 50 -9.86 -3.61 9.57
C PRO A 50 -10.57 -2.26 9.69
N GLU A 51 -9.93 -1.30 10.35
CA GLU A 51 -10.44 0.07 10.49
C GLU A 51 -9.96 0.95 9.31
N PRO A 52 -10.84 1.74 8.70
CA PRO A 52 -10.45 2.64 7.62
C PRO A 52 -9.56 3.78 8.15
N LEU A 53 -8.41 3.98 7.51
CA LEU A 53 -7.45 5.04 7.84
C LEU A 53 -7.53 6.18 6.81
N ASP A 54 -8.10 7.31 7.20
CA ASP A 54 -8.11 8.53 6.37
C ASP A 54 -6.86 9.38 6.58
N ILE A 55 -5.88 9.22 5.69
CA ILE A 55 -4.62 9.96 5.72
C ILE A 55 -4.81 11.42 5.27
N ALA A 56 -5.82 11.72 4.43
CA ALA A 56 -6.04 13.06 3.91
C ALA A 56 -6.48 14.02 5.01
N ALA A 57 -7.42 13.59 5.85
CA ALA A 57 -7.91 14.36 6.99
C ALA A 57 -6.84 14.63 8.06
N MET A 58 -5.86 13.72 8.22
CA MET A 58 -4.82 13.84 9.25
C MET A 58 -3.79 14.94 8.95
N ASN A 59 -3.63 15.34 7.70
CA ASN A 59 -2.66 16.37 7.32
C ASN A 59 -3.33 17.75 7.25
N ARG A 60 -3.04 18.62 8.22
CA ARG A 60 -3.53 20.01 8.29
C ARG A 60 -3.31 20.82 7.01
N LYS A 61 -2.30 20.49 6.19
CA LYS A 61 -2.04 21.18 4.91
C LYS A 61 -3.03 20.79 3.81
N ASN A 62 -3.67 19.63 3.91
CA ASN A 62 -4.63 19.15 2.91
C ASN A 62 -6.06 19.68 3.16
N VAL A 63 -6.40 19.98 4.42
CA VAL A 63 -7.76 20.40 4.84
C VAL A 63 -7.97 21.93 4.74
N ARG A 64 -6.90 22.69 4.50
CA ARG A 64 -6.92 24.16 4.50
C ARG A 64 -6.76 24.79 3.11
N ALA A 65 -6.78 23.97 2.06
CA ALA A 65 -6.85 24.44 0.68
C ALA A 65 -8.27 24.90 0.34
#